data_AF-A0A961UNC6-F1
#
_entry.id   AF-A0A961UNC6-F1
#
_cell.length_a   1.000
_cell.length_b   1.000
_cell.length_c   1.000
_cell.angle_alpha   90.00
_cell.angle_beta   90.00
_cell.angle_gamma   90.00
#
_symmetry.space_group_name_H-M   'P 1'
#
loop_
_entity.id
_entity.type
_entity.pdbx_description
1 polymer ?
#
loop_
_entity_poly.entity_id
_entity_poly.type
_entity_poly.pdbx_seq_one_letter_code
_entity_poly.pdbx_strand_id
1 'polypeptide(L)'
;MATTRNDDEEAPLDPAVERVRAKLARLVLFSFGTMALGLVALLLAILYKLGTFGDTADKPVDAVAELPAGAQVISSSVSDDTLVVTVTLPGGAQEVRMFRIPGGEPVGRVQFTAPAQ
;
A
#
# COMPACT_ATOMS: atom_id res chain seq x y z
N MET A 1 50.78 44.59 17.04
CA MET A 1 50.01 44.41 15.79
C MET A 1 48.55 44.50 16.19
N ALA A 2 48.00 45.72 16.13
CA ALA A 2 46.70 46.04 16.69
C ALA A 2 45.58 45.68 15.72
N THR A 3 44.52 45.11 16.27
CA THR A 3 43.20 44.87 15.69
C THR A 3 42.65 46.07 14.91
N THR A 4 42.24 45.84 13.67
CA THR A 4 41.14 46.55 13.01
C THR A 4 40.28 45.52 12.29
N ARG A 5 39.45 44.83 13.05
CA ARG A 5 38.22 44.23 12.53
C ARG A 5 37.29 45.43 12.34
N ASN A 6 37.14 45.89 11.10
CA ASN A 6 36.04 46.77 10.75
C ASN A 6 34.78 45.92 10.94
N ASP A 7 34.14 46.06 12.09
CA ASP A 7 32.78 45.63 12.26
C ASP A 7 31.95 46.53 11.34
N ASP A 8 31.42 45.90 10.28
CA ASP A 8 30.55 46.51 9.29
C ASP A 8 29.46 47.30 10.02
N GLU A 9 29.57 48.63 9.92
CA GLU A 9 28.56 49.59 10.34
C GLU A 9 27.23 49.20 9.67
N GLU A 10 26.36 48.50 10.41
CA GLU A 10 24.97 48.26 10.01
C GLU A 10 24.27 49.62 9.91
N ALA A 11 24.41 50.25 8.75
CA ALA A 11 23.56 51.36 8.35
C ALA A 11 22.10 50.90 8.53
N PRO A 12 21.24 51.71 9.19
CA PRO A 12 19.86 51.34 9.44
C PRO A 12 19.22 50.93 8.12
N LEU A 13 18.69 49.70 8.08
CA LEU A 13 18.16 49.05 6.89
C LEU A 13 17.28 50.04 6.13
N ASP A 14 17.76 50.52 4.99
CA ASP A 14 17.00 51.42 4.12
C ASP A 14 15.59 50.81 3.94
N PRO A 15 14.48 51.53 4.16
CA PRO A 15 13.13 50.98 4.10
C PRO A 15 12.81 50.26 2.78
N ALA A 16 13.60 50.50 1.73
CA ALA A 16 13.61 49.72 0.51
C ALA A 16 14.11 48.25 0.70
N VAL A 17 15.15 48.01 1.51
CA VAL A 17 15.74 46.67 1.73
C VAL A 17 14.83 45.76 2.56
N GLU A 18 14.12 46.30 3.54
CA GLU A 18 13.16 45.51 4.35
C GLU A 18 12.02 44.94 3.50
N ARG A 19 11.49 45.73 2.54
CA ARG A 19 10.45 45.27 1.61
C ARG A 19 10.93 44.14 0.71
N VAL A 20 12.20 44.20 0.30
CA VAL A 20 12.83 43.14 -0.51
C VAL A 20 13.03 41.88 0.32
N ARG A 21 13.53 41.99 1.56
CA ARG A 21 13.66 40.84 2.49
C ARG A 21 12.33 40.16 2.74
N ALA A 22 11.26 40.92 2.99
CA ALA A 22 9.91 40.39 3.16
C ALA A 22 9.40 39.66 1.91
N LYS A 23 9.71 40.17 0.72
CA LYS A 23 9.32 39.55 -0.55
C LYS A 23 10.07 38.24 -0.81
N LEU A 24 11.36 38.19 -0.48
CA LEU A 24 12.17 36.98 -0.57
C LEU A 24 11.73 35.92 0.44
N ALA A 25 11.43 36.32 1.69
CA ALA A 25 10.91 35.41 2.70
C ALA A 25 9.58 34.78 2.25
N ARG A 26 8.68 35.59 1.66
CA ARG A 26 7.41 35.10 1.11
C ARG A 26 7.61 34.13 -0.05
N LEU A 27 8.60 34.39 -0.91
CA LEU A 27 8.93 33.50 -2.03
C LEU A 27 9.51 32.15 -1.55
N VAL A 28 10.43 32.19 -0.59
CA VAL A 28 11.03 30.98 0.03
C VAL A 28 9.97 30.15 0.74
N LEU A 29 9.05 30.79 1.49
CA LEU A 29 7.95 30.10 2.14
C LEU A 29 7.05 29.38 1.13
N PHE A 30 6.78 30.00 -0.01
CA PHE A 30 5.97 29.38 -1.07
C PHE A 30 6.68 28.18 -1.70
N SER A 31 7.97 28.31 -1.98
CA SER A 31 8.79 27.24 -2.57
C SER A 31 8.96 26.07 -1.62
N PHE A 32 9.24 26.32 -0.34
CA PHE A 32 9.31 25.25 0.66
C PHE A 32 7.93 24.64 0.91
N GLY A 33 6.89 25.46 0.89
CA GLY A 33 5.51 25.03 1.05
C GLY A 33 5.10 24.00 0.00
N THR A 34 5.34 24.27 -1.29
CA THR A 34 4.99 23.32 -2.36
C THR A 34 5.84 22.04 -2.31
N MET A 35 7.12 22.14 -1.95
CA MET A 35 7.99 20.98 -1.76
C MET A 35 7.52 20.09 -0.60
N ALA A 36 7.18 20.69 0.54
CA ALA A 36 6.61 19.98 1.68
C ALA A 36 5.23 19.39 1.36
N LEU A 37 4.40 20.10 0.58
CA LEU A 37 3.08 19.63 0.16
C LEU A 37 3.18 18.31 -0.62
N GLY A 38 4.17 18.19 -1.51
CA GLY A 38 4.42 16.96 -2.25
C GLY A 38 4.77 15.78 -1.33
N LEU A 39 5.61 16.01 -0.32
CA LEU A 39 5.95 15.00 0.67
C LEU A 39 4.73 14.56 1.49
N VAL A 40 3.93 15.52 2.00
CA VAL A 40 2.71 15.22 2.76
C VAL A 40 1.71 14.46 1.90
N ALA A 41 1.51 14.87 0.64
CA ALA A 41 0.62 14.18 -0.28
C ALA A 41 1.06 12.73 -0.54
N LEU A 42 2.37 12.48 -0.70
CA LEU A 42 2.90 11.14 -0.87
C LEU A 42 2.70 10.29 0.39
N LEU A 43 2.98 10.83 1.57
CA LEU A 43 2.75 10.14 2.84
C LEU A 43 1.27 9.76 2.99
N LEU A 44 0.35 10.69 2.73
CA LEU A 44 -1.10 10.40 2.74
C LEU A 44 -1.49 9.32 1.73
N ALA A 45 -0.94 9.36 0.51
CA ALA A 45 -1.20 8.34 -0.50
C ALA A 45 -0.74 6.95 -0.06
N ILE A 46 0.45 6.85 0.56
CA ILE A 46 0.97 5.58 1.07
C ILE A 46 0.12 5.09 2.26
N LEU A 47 -0.24 5.95 3.21
CA LEU A 47 -1.10 5.60 4.33
C LEU A 47 -2.49 5.15 3.88
N TYR A 48 -3.07 5.84 2.90
CA TYR A 48 -4.34 5.45 2.28
C TYR A 48 -4.23 4.09 1.61
N LYS A 49 -3.19 3.89 0.80
CA LYS A 49 -2.93 2.63 0.12
C LYS A 49 -2.75 1.50 1.13
N LEU A 50 -1.91 1.69 2.15
CA LEU A 50 -1.64 0.68 3.17
C LEU A 50 -2.89 0.36 4.01
N GLY A 51 -3.70 1.37 4.36
CA GLY A 51 -4.98 1.15 5.04
C GLY A 51 -6.01 0.43 4.16
N THR A 52 -6.00 0.68 2.85
CA THR A 52 -6.87 -0.02 1.88
C THR A 52 -6.48 -1.50 1.73
N PHE A 53 -5.21 -1.84 1.93
CA PHE A 53 -4.70 -3.22 1.91
C PHE A 53 -4.52 -3.83 3.31
N GLY A 54 -4.81 -3.08 4.38
CA GLY A 54 -4.44 -3.40 5.77
C GLY A 54 -5.58 -3.88 6.66
N ASP A 55 -6.81 -3.95 6.15
CA ASP A 55 -7.99 -4.36 6.94
C ASP A 55 -8.10 -5.89 7.13
N THR A 56 -7.10 -6.66 6.67
CA THR A 56 -6.98 -8.10 6.96
C THR A 56 -6.02 -8.39 8.10
N ALA A 57 -5.70 -7.40 8.95
CA ALA A 57 -4.97 -7.64 10.19
C ALA A 57 -5.80 -8.51 11.15
N ASP A 58 -5.57 -9.82 11.07
CA ASP A 58 -5.68 -10.78 12.17
C ASP A 58 -7.06 -10.95 12.83
N LYS A 59 -8.14 -10.72 12.09
CA LYS A 59 -9.45 -11.27 12.50
C LYS A 59 -9.51 -12.75 12.09
N PRO A 60 -9.83 -13.68 13.01
CA PRO A 60 -10.12 -15.06 12.61
C PRO A 60 -11.29 -15.03 11.62
N VAL A 61 -11.00 -15.43 10.39
CA VAL A 61 -11.98 -15.47 9.32
C VAL A 61 -12.68 -16.82 9.37
N ASP A 62 -13.88 -16.86 9.94
CA ASP A 62 -14.78 -18.00 9.79
C ASP A 62 -15.45 -17.93 8.41
N ALA A 63 -14.84 -18.59 7.42
CA ALA A 63 -15.40 -18.71 6.07
C ALA A 63 -15.87 -20.14 5.81
N VAL A 64 -17.09 -20.29 5.33
CA VAL A 64 -17.66 -21.58 4.90
C VAL A 64 -17.61 -21.65 3.39
N ALA A 65 -16.79 -22.55 2.85
CA ALA A 65 -16.70 -22.81 1.42
C ALA A 65 -17.50 -24.08 1.07
N GLU A 66 -18.44 -23.97 0.12
CA GLU A 66 -19.22 -25.10 -0.33
C GLU A 66 -18.40 -26.03 -1.25
N LEU A 67 -18.16 -27.24 -0.76
CA LEU A 67 -17.56 -28.32 -1.53
C LEU A 67 -18.64 -29.22 -2.14
N PRO A 68 -18.40 -29.82 -3.32
CA PRO A 68 -19.33 -30.78 -3.89
C PRO A 68 -19.59 -31.95 -2.94
N ALA A 69 -20.83 -32.45 -2.90
CA ALA A 69 -21.19 -33.58 -2.07
C ALA A 69 -20.30 -34.79 -2.40
N GLY A 70 -19.64 -35.35 -1.37
CA GLY A 70 -18.71 -36.47 -1.51
C GLY A 70 -17.31 -36.12 -2.02
N ALA A 71 -16.99 -34.83 -2.22
CA ALA A 71 -15.63 -34.42 -2.55
C ALA A 71 -14.71 -34.55 -1.33
N GLN A 72 -13.52 -35.13 -1.53
CA GLN A 72 -12.48 -35.21 -0.51
C GLN A 72 -11.38 -34.18 -0.79
N VAL A 73 -11.01 -33.42 0.24
CA VAL A 73 -9.87 -32.50 0.17
C VAL A 73 -8.59 -33.31 0.26
N ILE A 74 -7.78 -33.27 -0.80
CA ILE A 74 -6.49 -33.99 -0.86
C ILE A 74 -5.31 -33.06 -0.61
N SER A 75 -5.44 -31.78 -0.91
CA SER A 75 -4.43 -30.78 -0.58
C SER A 75 -5.03 -29.38 -0.44
N SER A 76 -4.40 -28.57 0.40
CA SER A 76 -4.74 -27.16 0.60
C SER A 76 -3.47 -26.34 0.72
N SER A 77 -3.38 -25.24 -0.02
CA SER A 77 -2.30 -24.26 0.10
C SER A 77 -2.88 -22.84 0.14
N VAL A 78 -2.19 -21.93 0.82
CA VAL A 78 -2.59 -20.53 0.96
C VAL A 78 -1.53 -19.66 0.29
N SER A 79 -1.97 -18.71 -0.54
CA SER A 79 -1.12 -17.74 -1.24
C SER A 79 -1.74 -16.35 -1.12
N ASP A 80 -1.08 -15.43 -0.42
CA ASP A 80 -1.56 -14.08 -0.10
C ASP A 80 -3.00 -14.09 0.45
N ASP A 81 -3.99 -13.74 -0.39
CA ASP A 81 -5.42 -13.71 -0.09
C ASP A 81 -6.22 -14.85 -0.75
N THR A 82 -5.55 -15.89 -1.25
CA THR A 82 -6.20 -17.00 -1.99
C THR A 82 -5.87 -18.34 -1.36
N LEU A 83 -6.92 -19.05 -0.95
CA LEU A 83 -6.87 -20.45 -0.55
C LEU A 83 -7.09 -21.33 -1.78
N VAL A 84 -6.10 -22.14 -2.11
CA VAL A 84 -6.17 -23.15 -3.17
C VAL A 84 -6.45 -24.50 -2.53
N VAL A 85 -7.58 -25.11 -2.90
CA VAL A 85 -8.00 -26.42 -2.40
C VAL A 85 -8.08 -27.37 -3.58
N THR A 86 -7.31 -28.45 -3.54
CA THR A 86 -7.45 -29.56 -4.49
C THR A 86 -8.39 -30.59 -3.90
N VAL A 87 -9.44 -30.90 -4.66
CA VAL A 87 -10.45 -31.89 -4.27
C VAL A 87 -10.55 -33.01 -5.29
N THR A 88 -10.81 -34.20 -4.79
CA THR A 88 -11.19 -35.36 -5.61
C THR A 88 -12.71 -35.50 -5.56
N LEU A 89 -13.37 -35.45 -6.72
CA LEU A 89 -14.81 -35.65 -6.85
C LEU A 89 -15.18 -37.14 -6.78
N PRO A 90 -16.44 -37.46 -6.44
CA PRO A 90 -16.97 -38.81 -6.63
C PRO A 90 -16.86 -39.19 -8.12
N GLY A 91 -16.02 -40.19 -8.42
CA GLY A 91 -15.64 -40.57 -9.78
C GLY A 91 -14.15 -40.42 -10.11
N GLY A 92 -13.34 -39.91 -9.17
CA GLY A 92 -11.87 -39.88 -9.29
C GLY A 92 -11.31 -38.69 -10.07
N ALA A 93 -12.17 -37.81 -10.58
CA ALA A 93 -11.75 -36.55 -11.20
C ALA A 93 -11.15 -35.60 -10.15
N GLN A 94 -10.03 -34.98 -10.47
CA GLN A 94 -9.39 -33.97 -9.62
C GLN A 94 -9.77 -32.57 -10.07
N GLU A 95 -10.11 -31.71 -9.12
CA GLU A 95 -10.50 -30.33 -9.35
C GLU A 95 -9.76 -29.42 -8.36
N VAL A 96 -9.14 -28.36 -8.87
CA VAL A 96 -8.54 -27.30 -8.06
C VAL A 96 -9.52 -26.14 -7.98
N ARG A 97 -9.85 -25.75 -6.75
CA ARG A 97 -10.70 -24.60 -6.44
C ARG A 97 -9.87 -23.53 -5.76
N MET A 98 -10.06 -22.30 -6.20
CA MET A 98 -9.44 -21.12 -5.61
C MET A 98 -10.53 -20.35 -4.88
N PHE A 99 -10.31 -20.04 -3.61
CA PHE A 99 -11.21 -19.28 -2.76
C PHE A 99 -10.50 -18.03 -2.26
N ARG A 100 -11.19 -16.88 -2.25
CA ARG A 100 -10.64 -15.63 -1.71
C ARG A 100 -10.83 -15.58 -0.19
N ILE A 101 -9.81 -15.11 0.51
CA ILE A 101 -9.84 -14.73 1.92
C ILE A 101 -9.72 -13.20 1.98
N PRO A 102 -10.45 -12.51 2.88
CA PRO A 102 -11.49 -13.01 3.77
C PRO A 102 -12.84 -13.15 3.02
N GLY A 103 -13.48 -14.32 3.05
CA GLY A 103 -14.85 -14.47 2.52
C GLY A 103 -15.24 -15.84 1.96
N GLY A 104 -14.28 -16.67 1.56
CA GLY A 104 -14.56 -17.98 0.95
C GLY A 104 -15.20 -17.89 -0.44
N GLU A 105 -15.15 -16.73 -1.09
CA GLU A 105 -15.71 -16.55 -2.43
C GLU A 105 -14.92 -17.39 -3.46
N PRO A 106 -15.58 -18.20 -4.30
CA PRO A 106 -14.89 -18.95 -5.34
C PRO A 106 -14.35 -18.00 -6.42
N VAL A 107 -13.03 -17.93 -6.55
CA VAL A 107 -12.32 -17.10 -7.55
C VAL A 107 -12.24 -17.82 -8.89
N GLY A 108 -12.11 -19.14 -8.86
CA GLY A 108 -11.93 -19.93 -10.07
C GLY A 108 -11.87 -21.42 -9.81
N ARG A 109 -11.99 -22.17 -10.91
CA ARG A 109 -11.99 -23.63 -10.93
C ARG A 109 -11.15 -24.13 -12.09
N VAL A 110 -10.30 -25.11 -11.82
CA VAL A 110 -9.57 -25.86 -12.84
C VAL A 110 -9.88 -27.33 -12.66
N GLN A 111 -10.39 -27.98 -13.71
CA GLN A 111 -10.59 -29.43 -13.72
C GLN A 111 -9.40 -30.08 -14.42
N PHE A 112 -8.84 -31.11 -13.78
CA PHE A 112 -7.82 -31.95 -14.42
C PHE A 112 -8.50 -33.13 -15.08
N THR A 113 -8.43 -33.17 -16.41
CA THR A 113 -8.77 -34.36 -17.20
C THR A 113 -7.47 -35.00 -17.67
N ALA A 114 -7.34 -36.31 -17.44
CA ALA A 114 -6.29 -37.08 -18.10
C ALA A 114 -6.77 -37.39 -19.54
N PRO A 115 -5.97 -37.13 -20.59
CA PRO A 115 -6.28 -37.67 -21.90
C PRO A 115 -6.24 -39.20 -21.82
N ALA A 116 -7.27 -39.88 -22.32
CA ALA A 116 -7.23 -41.32 -22.50
C ALA A 116 -6.07 -41.64 -23.46
N GLN A 117 -5.02 -42.28 -22.93
CA GLN A 117 -3.94 -42.83 -23.73
C GLN A 117 -4.35 -44.16 -24.35
#